data_AF-A0A9E4KDH7-F1
#
_entry.id   AF-A0A9E4KDH7-F1
#
_cell.length_a   1.000
_cell.length_b   1.000
_cell.length_c   1.000
_cell.angle_alpha   90.00
_cell.angle_beta   90.00
_cell.angle_gamma   90.00
#
_symmetry.space_group_name_H-M   'P 1'
#
loop_
_entity.id
_entity.type
_entity.pdbx_description
1 polymer ?
#
loop_
_entity_poly.entity_id
_entity_poly.type
_entity_poly.pdbx_seq_one_letter_code
_entity_poly.pdbx_strand_id
1 'polypeptide(L)'
;MFLPTDQALAIDIRSSAEVMLYGMAEDADAHIPYYGGPIDEWNVFQQSFLTHGNTDFINGVFDVIREYGLYRDSPIVLITKSNRKGVRAASLLQVAGYKHVRVEIRLGNSDSTGLQDQDNPLKRRRHSGMITEKAYDFGNVCMVH
;
A
#
# COMPACT_ATOMS: atom_id res chain seq x y z
N MET A 1 -13.56 17.43 -7.64
CA MET A 1 -13.94 16.53 -8.76
C MET A 1 -14.56 15.29 -8.11
N PHE A 2 -15.70 14.79 -8.56
CA PHE A 2 -16.36 13.63 -7.91
C PHE A 2 -16.00 12.34 -8.64
N LEU A 3 -15.63 11.27 -7.92
CA LEU A 3 -15.43 9.94 -8.51
C LEU A 3 -16.80 9.24 -8.68
N PRO A 4 -16.97 8.43 -9.75
CA PRO A 4 -18.11 7.52 -9.84
C PRO A 4 -18.18 6.60 -8.62
N THR A 5 -19.38 6.25 -8.15
CA THR A 5 -19.58 5.43 -6.94
C THR A 5 -18.99 4.02 -7.02
N ASP A 6 -18.75 3.53 -8.24
CA ASP A 6 -18.19 2.20 -8.50
C ASP A 6 -16.66 2.23 -8.64
N GLN A 7 -16.05 3.41 -8.63
CA GLN A 7 -14.61 3.59 -8.75
C GLN A 7 -13.98 3.70 -7.36
N ALA A 8 -12.86 2.98 -7.18
CA ALA A 8 -12.08 3.09 -5.95
C ALA A 8 -11.16 4.32 -6.01
N LEU A 9 -11.05 5.05 -4.90
CA LEU A 9 -10.08 6.13 -4.74
C LEU A 9 -8.67 5.54 -4.69
N ALA A 10 -7.85 5.83 -5.68
CA ALA A 10 -6.48 5.38 -5.77
C ALA A 10 -5.53 6.40 -5.16
N ILE A 11 -4.82 6.01 -4.10
CA ILE A 11 -3.88 6.85 -3.37
C ILE A 11 -2.48 6.26 -3.52
N ASP A 12 -1.59 7.03 -4.14
CA ASP A 12 -0.17 6.71 -4.17
C ASP A 12 0.45 7.03 -2.81
N ILE A 13 0.92 5.99 -2.11
CA ILE A 13 1.51 6.13 -0.77
C ILE A 13 3.03 6.03 -0.77
N ARG A 14 3.65 6.00 -1.96
CA ARG A 14 5.11 6.02 -2.11
C ARG A 14 5.67 7.32 -1.54
N SER A 15 6.94 7.29 -1.16
CA SER A 15 7.62 8.51 -0.74
C SER A 15 7.65 9.54 -1.87
N SER A 16 7.68 10.83 -1.53
CA SER A 16 7.80 11.89 -2.54
C SER A 16 9.04 11.72 -3.41
N ALA A 17 10.15 11.21 -2.85
CA ALA A 17 11.35 10.88 -3.62
C ALA A 17 11.10 9.80 -4.70
N GLU A 18 10.35 8.75 -4.37
CA GLU A 18 9.98 7.70 -5.34
C GLU A 18 9.06 8.27 -6.44
N VAL A 19 8.10 9.12 -6.08
CA VAL A 19 7.21 9.77 -7.05
C VAL A 19 7.97 10.74 -7.94
N MET A 20 8.94 11.50 -7.40
CA MET A 20 9.81 12.36 -8.20
C MET A 20 10.69 11.56 -9.17
N LEU A 21 11.14 10.36 -8.78
CA LEU A 21 12.03 9.53 -9.59
C LEU A 21 11.29 8.74 -10.68
N TYR A 22 10.11 8.20 -10.37
CA TYR A 22 9.38 7.27 -11.24
C TYR A 22 8.07 7.83 -11.81
N GLY A 23 7.73 9.08 -11.46
CA GLY A 23 6.41 9.65 -11.70
C GLY A 23 5.37 9.14 -10.71
N MET A 24 4.31 9.93 -10.50
CA MET A 24 3.09 9.51 -9.80
C MET A 24 2.33 8.52 -10.68
N ALA A 25 1.80 7.45 -10.08
CA ALA A 25 1.06 6.42 -10.82
C ALA A 25 -0.09 7.05 -11.63
N GLU A 26 -0.22 6.69 -12.90
CA GLU A 26 -1.17 7.33 -13.85
C GLU A 26 -2.64 7.23 -13.41
N ASP A 27 -2.98 6.16 -12.70
CA ASP A 27 -4.30 5.85 -12.17
C ASP A 27 -4.48 6.33 -10.73
N ALA A 28 -3.49 6.99 -10.13
CA ALA A 28 -3.65 7.56 -8.80
C ALA A 28 -4.42 8.87 -8.85
N ASP A 29 -5.42 9.00 -7.99
CA ASP A 29 -6.21 10.22 -7.81
C ASP A 29 -5.48 11.22 -6.91
N ALA A 30 -4.68 10.73 -5.96
CA ALA A 30 -3.93 11.56 -5.02
C ALA A 30 -2.59 10.92 -4.62
N HIS A 31 -1.65 11.75 -4.16
CA HIS A 31 -0.38 11.32 -3.58
C HIS A 31 -0.31 11.72 -2.11
N ILE A 32 -0.24 10.72 -1.22
CA ILE A 32 -0.13 10.90 0.23
C ILE A 32 0.91 9.91 0.77
N PRO A 33 2.18 10.33 0.94
CA PRO A 33 3.22 9.45 1.44
C PRO A 33 2.85 8.82 2.78
N TYR A 34 2.95 7.48 2.89
CA TYR A 34 2.81 6.80 4.19
C TYR A 34 4.07 6.95 5.04
N TYR A 35 5.23 6.93 4.39
CA TYR A 35 6.51 7.31 4.97
C TYR A 35 7.03 8.53 4.24
N GLY A 36 7.56 9.47 5.01
CA GLY A 36 8.13 10.70 4.51
C GLY A 36 9.32 11.11 5.38
N GLY A 37 10.09 12.05 4.88
CA GLY A 37 11.24 12.60 5.58
C GLY A 37 11.93 13.63 4.70
N PRO A 38 12.77 14.49 5.30
CA PRO A 38 13.62 15.38 4.54
C PRO A 38 14.48 14.56 3.57
N ILE A 39 14.42 14.87 2.28
CA ILE A 39 15.19 14.16 1.24
C ILE A 39 16.68 14.55 1.23
N ASP A 40 17.05 15.50 2.09
CA ASP A 40 18.40 16.04 2.28
C ASP A 40 19.10 15.48 3.53
N GLU A 41 18.42 14.68 4.36
CA GLU A 41 19.00 14.10 5.58
C GLU A 41 19.46 12.65 5.38
N TRP A 42 20.78 12.45 5.34
CA TRP A 42 21.42 11.15 5.21
C TRP A 42 21.81 10.54 6.57
N ASN A 43 21.41 9.30 6.83
CA ASN A 43 21.84 8.54 7.99
C ASN A 43 23.08 7.69 7.64
N VAL A 44 24.24 8.07 8.17
CA VAL A 44 25.52 7.38 7.92
C VAL A 44 25.52 5.94 8.42
N PHE A 45 24.86 5.65 9.56
CA PHE A 45 24.83 4.31 10.14
C PHE A 45 23.92 3.35 9.36
N GLN A 46 22.77 3.84 8.90
CA GLN A 46 21.83 3.05 8.11
C GLN A 46 22.17 3.04 6.62
N GLN A 47 23.12 3.88 6.19
CA GLN A 47 23.47 4.13 4.79
C GLN A 47 22.22 4.39 3.93
N SER A 48 21.30 5.19 4.46
CA SER A 48 20.04 5.54 3.81
C SER A 48 19.59 6.94 4.20
N PHE A 49 18.73 7.56 3.40
CA PHE A 49 18.03 8.77 3.80
C PHE A 49 17.11 8.47 5.00
N LEU A 50 17.02 9.43 5.92
CA LEU A 50 16.11 9.33 7.07
C LEU A 50 14.67 9.27 6.56
N THR A 51 13.93 8.28 7.03
CA THR A 51 12.51 8.12 6.72
C THR A 51 11.75 7.90 8.03
N HIS A 52 10.79 8.79 8.30
CA HIS A 52 9.87 8.66 9.42
C HIS A 52 8.46 8.36 8.91
N GLY A 53 7.59 7.88 9.81
CA GLY A 53 6.17 7.77 9.48
C GLY A 53 5.61 9.17 9.22
N ASN A 54 4.72 9.31 8.24
CA ASN A 54 3.96 10.53 8.06
C ASN A 54 2.84 10.57 9.12
N THR A 55 2.97 11.44 10.12
CA THR A 55 1.97 11.59 11.19
C THR A 55 0.64 12.15 10.68
N ASP A 56 0.66 12.85 9.55
CA ASP A 56 -0.53 13.45 8.94
C ASP A 56 -1.21 12.53 7.92
N PHE A 57 -0.73 11.30 7.75
CA PHE A 57 -1.24 10.37 6.74
C PHE A 57 -2.77 10.17 6.83
N ILE A 58 -3.30 9.94 8.02
CA ILE A 58 -4.76 9.73 8.21
C ILE A 58 -5.54 11.00 7.87
N ASN A 59 -5.04 12.16 8.28
CA ASN A 59 -5.69 13.45 8.02
C ASN A 59 -5.69 13.76 6.51
N GLY A 60 -4.57 13.53 5.83
CA GLY A 60 -4.49 13.68 4.38
C GLY A 60 -5.48 12.77 3.64
N VAL A 61 -5.61 11.51 4.06
CA VAL A 61 -6.58 10.58 3.46
C VAL A 61 -8.02 11.06 3.71
N PHE A 62 -8.31 11.59 4.90
CA PHE A 62 -9.60 12.17 5.23
C PHE A 62 -9.93 13.39 4.36
N ASP A 63 -8.97 14.29 4.15
CA ASP A 63 -9.17 15.49 3.34
C ASP A 63 -9.43 15.15 1.87
N VAL A 64 -8.66 14.22 1.29
CA VAL A 64 -8.89 13.75 -0.08
C VAL A 64 -10.26 13.08 -0.20
N ILE A 65 -10.63 12.19 0.72
CA ILE A 65 -11.95 11.54 0.69
C ILE A 65 -13.08 12.57 0.71
N ARG A 66 -12.96 13.64 1.51
CA ARG A 66 -13.93 14.73 1.53
C ARG A 66 -13.95 15.53 0.23
N GLU A 67 -12.80 15.81 -0.35
CA GLU A 67 -12.69 16.54 -1.63
C GLU A 67 -13.39 15.78 -2.78
N TYR A 68 -13.30 14.46 -2.76
CA TYR A 68 -13.96 13.58 -3.74
C TYR A 68 -15.42 13.23 -3.40
N GLY A 69 -15.95 13.74 -2.28
CA GLY A 69 -17.33 13.46 -1.83
C GLY A 69 -17.57 12.01 -1.41
N LEU A 70 -16.51 11.31 -1.00
CA LEU A 70 -16.52 9.92 -0.58
C LEU A 70 -16.69 9.79 0.94
N TYR A 71 -16.89 8.55 1.39
CA TYR A 71 -17.14 8.21 2.79
C TYR A 71 -16.16 7.11 3.26
N ARG A 72 -16.17 6.78 4.55
CA ARG A 72 -15.26 5.77 5.11
C ARG A 72 -15.52 4.35 4.61
N ASP A 73 -16.70 4.09 4.07
CA ASP A 73 -17.05 2.83 3.43
C ASP A 73 -16.77 2.86 1.91
N SER A 74 -16.31 3.96 1.33
CA SER A 74 -15.94 3.98 -0.09
C SER A 74 -14.68 3.12 -0.34
N PRO A 75 -14.57 2.48 -1.52
CA PRO A 75 -13.39 1.68 -1.86
C PRO A 75 -12.14 2.55 -2.00
N ILE A 76 -11.03 2.10 -1.42
CA ILE A 76 -9.71 2.75 -1.46
C ILE A 76 -8.66 1.73 -1.94
N VAL A 77 -7.80 2.18 -2.86
CA VAL A 77 -6.61 1.46 -3.29
C VAL A 77 -5.38 2.22 -2.84
N LEU A 78 -4.47 1.53 -2.16
CA LEU A 78 -3.16 2.07 -1.83
C LEU A 78 -2.13 1.54 -2.83
N ILE A 79 -1.52 2.43 -3.59
CA ILE A 79 -0.48 2.10 -4.55
C ILE A 79 0.89 2.26 -3.86
N THR A 80 1.71 1.21 -3.89
CA THR A 80 3.03 1.23 -3.25
C THR A 80 4.04 0.32 -3.93
N LYS A 81 5.34 0.53 -3.69
CA LYS A 81 6.40 -0.40 -4.12
C LYS A 81 6.66 -1.52 -3.11
N SER A 82 6.18 -1.39 -1.87
CA SER A 82 6.50 -2.29 -0.76
C SER A 82 5.26 -2.90 -0.13
N ASN A 83 5.13 -4.24 -0.22
CA ASN A 83 4.03 -4.98 0.39
C ASN A 83 3.90 -4.69 1.91
N ARG A 84 5.02 -4.69 2.64
CA ARG A 84 5.02 -4.43 4.09
C ARG A 84 4.52 -3.03 4.44
N LYS A 85 4.92 -2.01 3.67
CA LYS A 85 4.45 -0.63 3.89
C LYS A 85 2.96 -0.51 3.56
N GLY A 86 2.52 -1.11 2.45
CA GLY A 86 1.12 -1.14 2.04
C GLY A 86 0.21 -1.80 3.06
N VAL A 87 0.56 -2.99 3.56
CA VAL A 87 -0.23 -3.69 4.59
C VAL A 87 -0.35 -2.84 5.86
N ARG A 88 0.74 -2.20 6.31
CA ARG A 88 0.71 -1.33 7.50
C ARG A 88 -0.17 -0.09 7.31
N ALA A 89 -0.08 0.55 6.15
CA ALA A 89 -0.93 1.68 5.80
C ALA A 89 -2.41 1.26 5.74
N ALA A 90 -2.71 0.13 5.10
CA ALA A 90 -4.06 -0.41 5.01
C ALA A 90 -4.64 -0.76 6.38
N SER A 91 -3.84 -1.42 7.25
CA SER A 91 -4.25 -1.71 8.62
C SER A 91 -4.51 -0.43 9.42
N LEU A 92 -3.70 0.61 9.25
CA LEU A 92 -3.91 1.90 9.92
C LEU A 92 -5.24 2.54 9.49
N LEU A 93 -5.56 2.50 8.19
CA LEU A 93 -6.84 3.01 7.69
C LEU A 93 -8.02 2.16 8.18
N GLN A 94 -7.89 0.84 8.22
CA GLN A 94 -8.94 -0.03 8.77
C GLN A 94 -9.23 0.27 10.25
N VAL A 95 -8.18 0.49 11.06
CA VAL A 95 -8.33 0.92 12.46
C VAL A 95 -8.98 2.31 12.55
N ALA A 96 -8.70 3.20 11.60
CA ALA A 96 -9.36 4.51 11.48
C ALA A 96 -10.81 4.42 10.91
N GLY A 97 -11.33 3.21 10.68
CA GLY A 97 -12.72 2.96 10.27
C GLY A 97 -12.97 2.89 8.77
N TYR A 98 -11.92 2.87 7.93
CA TYR A 98 -12.06 2.67 6.50
C TYR A 98 -12.30 1.19 6.16
N LYS A 99 -13.45 0.87 5.54
CA LYS A 99 -13.92 -0.53 5.43
C LYS A 99 -13.36 -1.29 4.24
N HIS A 100 -13.06 -0.60 3.13
CA HIS A 100 -12.76 -1.24 1.85
C HIS A 100 -11.39 -0.78 1.34
N VAL A 101 -10.32 -1.20 2.02
CA VAL A 101 -8.94 -0.83 1.68
C VAL A 101 -8.19 -2.03 1.10
N ARG A 102 -7.68 -1.90 -0.12
CA ARG A 102 -6.78 -2.87 -0.74
C ARG A 102 -5.44 -2.25 -1.11
N VAL A 103 -4.44 -3.09 -1.34
CA VAL A 103 -3.07 -2.67 -1.68
C VAL A 103 -2.71 -3.19 -3.05
N GLU A 104 -2.18 -2.31 -3.90
CA GLU A 104 -1.66 -2.67 -5.21
C GLU A 104 -0.17 -2.33 -5.27
N ILE A 105 0.64 -3.30 -5.72
CA ILE A 105 2.10 -3.15 -5.78
C ILE A 105 2.52 -2.71 -7.18
N ARG A 106 3.09 -1.50 -7.29
CA ARG A 106 3.52 -0.90 -8.56
C ARG A 106 4.87 -0.19 -8.41
N LEU A 107 5.69 -0.24 -9.46
CA LEU A 107 7.05 0.30 -9.48
C LEU A 107 7.15 1.72 -10.10
N GLY A 108 6.24 2.12 -10.99
CA GLY A 108 6.22 3.43 -11.68
C GLY A 108 5.14 3.52 -12.77
N ASN A 109 5.20 4.55 -13.64
CA ASN A 109 4.26 4.83 -14.75
C ASN A 109 4.33 3.90 -15.97
N SER A 110 4.96 2.75 -15.84
CA SER A 110 4.97 1.75 -16.87
C SER A 110 4.68 0.42 -16.22
N ASP A 111 3.75 -0.34 -16.80
CA ASP A 111 3.56 -1.77 -16.56
C ASP A 111 4.89 -2.51 -16.65
N SER A 112 5.65 -2.53 -15.56
CA SER A 112 6.77 -3.45 -15.40
C SER A 112 6.21 -4.79 -14.92
N THR A 113 5.28 -5.36 -15.67
CA THR A 113 5.07 -6.80 -15.68
C THR A 113 6.31 -7.42 -16.34
N GLY A 114 7.43 -7.40 -15.62
CA GLY A 114 8.74 -7.73 -16.21
C GLY A 114 9.86 -8.02 -15.22
N LEU A 115 9.61 -7.98 -13.92
CA LEU A 115 10.49 -8.57 -12.90
C LEU A 115 9.66 -9.53 -12.04
N GLN A 116 9.08 -10.54 -12.67
CA GLN A 116 8.71 -11.75 -11.95
C GLN A 116 10.01 -12.38 -11.43
N ASP A 117 10.23 -12.35 -10.12
CA ASP A 117 10.35 -13.54 -9.26
C ASP A 117 11.08 -14.79 -9.84
N GLN A 118 12.10 -14.63 -10.70
CA GLN A 118 12.80 -15.77 -11.34
C GLN A 118 13.96 -16.35 -10.51
N ASP A 119 14.42 -15.67 -9.45
CA ASP A 119 15.57 -16.11 -8.66
C ASP A 119 15.23 -16.40 -7.19
N ASN A 120 14.02 -16.91 -6.90
CA ASN A 120 13.73 -17.48 -5.59
C ASN A 120 13.87 -19.02 -5.60
N PRO A 121 14.99 -19.57 -5.11
CA PRO A 121 15.22 -21.03 -5.09
C PRO A 121 14.24 -21.80 -4.20
N LEU A 122 13.51 -21.11 -3.30
CA LEU A 122 12.55 -21.74 -2.38
C LEU A 122 11.17 -22.01 -3.02
N LYS A 123 10.84 -21.39 -4.16
CA LYS A 123 9.55 -21.58 -4.84
C LYS A 123 9.51 -22.81 -5.76
N ARG A 124 10.68 -23.33 -6.17
CA ARG A 124 10.81 -24.48 -7.09
C ARG A 124 10.33 -25.83 -6.51
N ARG A 125 10.14 -25.93 -5.19
CA ARG A 125 9.73 -27.20 -4.54
C ARG A 125 8.22 -27.40 -4.40
N ARG A 126 7.38 -26.50 -4.95
CA ARG A 126 5.90 -26.63 -4.86
C ARG A 126 5.22 -27.09 -6.14
N HIS A 127 5.96 -27.47 -7.18
CA HIS A 127 5.39 -27.94 -8.46
C HIS A 127 5.80 -29.37 -8.83
N SER A 128 5.87 -30.25 -7.83
CA SER A 128 5.85 -31.70 -8.05
C SER A 128 5.22 -32.37 -6.85
N GLY A 129 3.91 -32.58 -6.91
CA GLY A 129 3.16 -33.34 -5.91
C GLY A 129 1.84 -32.66 -5.53
N MET A 130 0.74 -33.31 -5.89
CA MET A 130 -0.61 -33.07 -5.39
C MET A 130 -0.64 -32.98 -3.84
N ILE A 131 -1.67 -32.35 -3.28
CA ILE A 131 -2.63 -32.87 -2.26
C ILE A 131 -3.30 -31.67 -1.51
N THR A 132 -4.63 -31.56 -1.72
CA THR A 132 -5.75 -30.99 -0.92
C THR A 132 -5.77 -29.53 -0.42
N GLU A 133 -6.84 -28.84 -0.83
CA GLU A 133 -7.74 -27.98 -0.04
C GLU A 133 -7.35 -27.66 1.41
N LYS A 134 -7.35 -26.37 1.77
CA LYS A 134 -8.22 -25.80 2.82
C LYS A 134 -8.38 -24.29 2.65
N ALA A 135 -9.64 -23.86 2.59
CA ALA A 135 -10.07 -22.49 2.83
C ALA A 135 -9.62 -22.04 4.23
N TYR A 136 -9.14 -20.80 4.36
CA TYR A 136 -8.92 -20.18 5.66
C TYR A 136 -10.23 -19.53 6.11
N ASP A 137 -10.88 -20.21 7.05
CA ASP A 137 -12.03 -19.74 7.81
C ASP A 137 -11.54 -18.92 9.02
N PHE A 138 -12.17 -17.77 9.27
CA PHE A 138 -11.89 -16.90 10.41
C PHE A 138 -12.74 -17.37 11.59
N GLY A 139 -12.13 -18.07 12.56
CA GLY A 139 -12.82 -18.49 13.76
C GLY A 139 -11.88 -18.79 14.93
N ASN A 140 -12.18 -18.16 16.07
CA ASN A 140 -11.68 -18.42 17.43
C ASN A 140 -10.29 -17.92 17.84
N VAL A 141 -10.29 -16.71 18.39
CA VAL A 141 -9.48 -16.34 19.55
C VAL A 141 -10.20 -16.87 20.79
N CYS A 142 -9.64 -17.86 21.49
CA CYS A 142 -9.92 -18.14 22.90
C CYS A 142 -8.78 -18.96 23.54
N MET A 143 -8.19 -18.33 24.56
CA MET A 143 -7.57 -18.86 25.79
C MET A 143 -6.48 -19.94 25.74
N VAL A 144 -5.33 -19.59 26.34
CA VAL A 144 -4.59 -20.51 27.21
C VAL A 144 -3.95 -19.71 28.36
N HIS A 145 -4.51 -19.97 29.55
CA HIS A 145 -3.96 -20.02 30.92
C HIS A 145 -2.85 -19.05 31.32
#